data_AF-A0A9P8P1U9-F1
#
_entry.id   AF-A0A9P8P1U9-F1
#
_cell.length_a   1.000
_cell.length_b   1.000
_cell.length_c   1.000
_cell.angle_alpha   90.00
_cell.angle_beta   90.00
_cell.angle_gamma   90.00
#
_symmetry.space_group_name_H-M   'P 1'
#
loop_
_entity.id
_entity.type
_entity.pdbx_description
1 polymer ?
#
loop_
_entity_poly.entity_id
_entity_poly.type
_entity_poly.pdbx_seq_one_letter_code
_entity_poly.pdbx_strand_id
1 'polypeptide(L)'
;MIALILLCVQASAHWVRGVSPESQAVYQPDENGLWRCLGDPQIVISADKINDDYCDCPDGSDEPGTSACVGTQFYCANEGFSPGYIPWFKVNDGVCDYDVCCDGSDEPEGLCPSKCAEMHAAWEKENQKRDEIVRKGLEKKEKLAHQVFKKRSRLQHDLHQLESKIAELEHELHQLSKIRTYSQEENEIVAVFNDLTAKVEKLSEEASAKISQLQAQQDSLQKLENVLDTMNKEYNHNFNDPAVKAAAQAFQEHSVNEGLQRDKEQTPIDLGDAFAGLKHELEAAEIKLHKLVSKPASSNYRSTFKAMVNSFLGVARKPAEITSLIDAERRKNEIEDELKPLRKDQAAKQKQLDADYGPDNIFLAMNSCVRNKIGTYDYRLCFTDKLEQINSNGQATRIGRYERVEYDKNNHQIKLIYEHGDKCWNGPVRRAEVQVVCGVDDEIIAVTEPEKCEYSVKIQSPIGCFKD
;
A
#
# COMPACT_ATOMS: atom_id res chain seq x y z
N MET A 1 -93.55 -3.90 21.74
CA MET A 1 -92.55 -3.32 20.83
C MET A 1 -91.98 -4.44 19.98
N ILE A 2 -92.03 -4.25 18.68
CA ILE A 2 -91.93 -5.26 17.62
C ILE A 2 -90.48 -5.74 17.48
N ALA A 3 -90.26 -7.06 17.51
CA ALA A 3 -88.98 -7.67 17.18
C ALA A 3 -88.80 -7.67 15.66
N LEU A 4 -87.86 -6.86 15.16
CA LEU A 4 -87.39 -6.93 13.78
C LEU A 4 -86.49 -8.17 13.65
N ILE A 5 -87.00 -9.22 13.02
CA ILE A 5 -86.21 -10.35 12.55
C ILE A 5 -85.57 -9.90 11.24
N LEU A 6 -84.27 -9.60 11.28
CA LEU A 6 -83.47 -9.37 10.08
C LEU A 6 -83.26 -10.72 9.38
N LEU A 7 -84.09 -11.01 8.38
CA LEU A 7 -83.84 -12.08 7.42
C LEU A 7 -82.68 -11.64 6.53
N CYS A 8 -81.48 -12.12 6.83
CA CYS A 8 -80.34 -12.01 5.94
C CYS A 8 -80.59 -13.00 4.79
N VAL A 9 -81.05 -12.49 3.64
CA VAL A 9 -81.09 -13.27 2.39
C VAL A 9 -79.64 -13.49 1.99
N GLN A 10 -79.13 -14.71 2.19
CA GLN A 10 -77.89 -15.14 1.56
C GLN A 10 -78.18 -15.26 0.06
N ALA A 11 -77.85 -14.21 -0.71
CA ALA A 11 -77.66 -14.38 -2.14
C ALA A 11 -76.44 -15.30 -2.28
N SER A 12 -76.67 -16.53 -2.73
CA SER A 12 -75.62 -17.48 -3.09
C SER A 12 -74.81 -16.83 -4.20
N ALA A 13 -73.66 -16.23 -3.87
CA ALA A 13 -72.72 -15.75 -4.87
C ALA A 13 -72.28 -16.99 -5.67
N HIS A 14 -72.76 -17.11 -6.90
CA HIS A 14 -72.40 -18.21 -7.79
C HIS A 14 -70.94 -18.05 -8.19
N TRP A 15 -70.10 -19.00 -7.80
CA TRP A 15 -68.66 -18.96 -8.08
C TRP A 15 -68.39 -19.48 -9.49
N VAL A 16 -67.77 -18.66 -10.34
CA VAL A 16 -67.45 -19.04 -11.72
C VAL A 16 -66.10 -19.75 -11.75
N ARG A 17 -66.08 -20.99 -12.27
CA ARG A 17 -64.86 -21.78 -12.49
C ARG A 17 -63.93 -21.04 -13.47
N GLY A 18 -62.63 -21.07 -13.20
CA GLY A 18 -61.61 -20.45 -14.05
C GLY A 18 -61.45 -18.93 -13.87
N VAL A 19 -62.16 -18.33 -12.90
CA VAL A 19 -62.09 -16.89 -12.60
C VAL A 19 -61.44 -16.62 -11.25
N SER A 20 -60.54 -15.64 -11.19
CA SER A 20 -59.86 -15.24 -9.94
C SER A 20 -60.82 -14.59 -8.93
N PRO A 21 -60.57 -14.69 -7.60
CA PRO A 21 -61.45 -14.11 -6.57
C PRO A 21 -61.76 -12.62 -6.79
N GLU A 22 -60.80 -11.86 -7.30
CA GLU A 22 -60.93 -10.43 -7.59
C GLU A 22 -61.89 -10.15 -8.75
N SER A 23 -61.96 -11.07 -9.70
CA SER A 23 -62.78 -10.94 -10.90
C SER A 23 -64.16 -11.58 -10.75
N GLN A 24 -64.43 -12.35 -9.70
CA GLN A 24 -65.74 -13.01 -9.49
C GLN A 24 -66.93 -12.02 -9.49
N ALA A 25 -66.72 -10.78 -9.03
CA ALA A 25 -67.76 -9.77 -8.97
C ALA A 25 -68.28 -9.36 -10.36
N VAL A 26 -67.44 -9.37 -11.40
CA VAL A 26 -67.85 -8.95 -12.76
C VAL A 26 -68.64 -10.03 -13.50
N TYR A 27 -68.65 -11.26 -12.98
CA TYR A 27 -69.41 -12.39 -13.52
C TYR A 27 -70.79 -12.56 -12.86
N GLN A 28 -71.20 -11.64 -12.00
CA GLN A 28 -72.53 -11.69 -11.39
C GLN A 28 -73.58 -11.23 -12.41
N PRO A 29 -74.65 -12.02 -12.65
CA PRO A 29 -75.71 -11.64 -13.57
C PRO A 29 -76.60 -10.53 -12.98
N ASP A 30 -77.34 -9.85 -13.85
CA ASP A 30 -78.33 -8.86 -13.44
C ASP A 30 -79.60 -9.51 -12.84
N GLU A 31 -80.53 -8.68 -12.35
CA GLU A 31 -81.79 -9.14 -11.74
C GLU A 31 -82.66 -10.00 -12.69
N ASN A 32 -82.40 -9.96 -14.00
CA ASN A 32 -83.11 -10.74 -15.01
C ASN A 32 -82.34 -11.98 -15.48
N GLY A 33 -81.19 -12.28 -14.87
CA GLY A 33 -80.33 -13.41 -15.25
C GLY A 33 -79.51 -13.17 -16.52
N LEU A 34 -79.37 -11.91 -16.95
CA LEU A 34 -78.56 -11.54 -18.11
C LEU A 34 -77.17 -11.08 -17.68
N TRP A 35 -76.18 -11.35 -18.52
CA TRP A 35 -74.79 -10.97 -18.31
C TRP A 35 -74.20 -10.36 -19.61
N ARG A 36 -73.22 -9.47 -19.47
CA ARG A 36 -72.62 -8.74 -20.59
C ARG A 36 -71.17 -9.15 -20.77
N CYS A 37 -70.76 -9.44 -22.01
CA CYS A 37 -69.36 -9.72 -22.32
C CYS A 37 -68.46 -8.58 -21.84
N LEU A 38 -67.30 -8.90 -21.28
CA LEU A 38 -66.45 -7.93 -20.57
C LEU A 38 -65.79 -6.92 -21.54
N GLY A 39 -65.31 -7.41 -22.68
CA GLY A 39 -64.68 -6.63 -23.75
C GLY A 39 -65.68 -5.99 -24.71
N ASP A 40 -66.87 -6.58 -24.85
CA ASP A 40 -67.94 -6.10 -25.73
C ASP A 40 -69.30 -5.98 -25.01
N PRO A 41 -69.52 -4.94 -24.17
CA PRO A 41 -70.71 -4.83 -23.32
C PRO A 41 -72.05 -4.65 -24.07
N GLN A 42 -72.00 -4.49 -25.40
CA GLN A 42 -73.16 -4.44 -26.28
C GLN A 42 -73.78 -5.84 -26.48
N ILE A 43 -72.99 -6.89 -26.30
CA ILE A 43 -73.42 -8.27 -26.40
C ILE A 43 -73.89 -8.71 -25.02
N VAL A 44 -75.16 -9.12 -24.92
CA VAL A 44 -75.82 -9.52 -23.69
C VAL A 44 -76.31 -10.95 -23.87
N ILE A 45 -75.85 -11.85 -23.01
CA ILE A 45 -76.15 -13.28 -23.04
C ILE A 45 -76.84 -13.70 -21.74
N SER A 46 -77.46 -14.88 -21.73
CA SER A 46 -77.96 -15.47 -20.47
C SER A 46 -76.78 -15.88 -19.60
N ALA A 47 -76.90 -15.75 -18.28
CA ALA A 47 -75.88 -16.23 -17.34
C ALA A 47 -75.57 -17.73 -17.49
N ASP A 48 -76.54 -18.51 -17.97
CA ASP A 48 -76.38 -19.95 -18.23
C ASP A 48 -75.43 -20.28 -19.40
N LYS A 49 -75.05 -19.26 -20.19
CA LYS A 49 -74.09 -19.40 -21.29
C LYS A 49 -72.64 -19.18 -20.82
N ILE A 50 -72.41 -18.88 -19.55
CA ILE A 50 -71.06 -18.79 -19.00
C ILE A 50 -70.57 -20.21 -18.73
N ASN A 51 -69.45 -20.60 -19.32
CA ASN A 51 -68.87 -21.94 -19.28
C ASN A 51 -69.79 -23.03 -19.85
N ASP A 52 -70.44 -22.76 -20.98
CA ASP A 52 -71.34 -23.70 -21.66
C ASP A 52 -70.68 -24.51 -22.79
N ASP A 53 -69.35 -24.45 -22.89
CA ASP A 53 -68.51 -25.04 -23.94
C ASP A 53 -68.79 -24.45 -25.34
N TYR A 54 -69.34 -23.24 -25.42
CA TYR A 54 -69.56 -22.52 -26.67
C TYR A 54 -69.10 -21.06 -26.58
N CYS A 55 -68.31 -20.62 -27.55
CA CYS A 55 -67.80 -19.25 -27.56
C CYS A 55 -68.83 -18.25 -28.13
N ASP A 56 -69.66 -17.69 -27.25
CA ASP A 56 -70.68 -16.67 -27.51
C ASP A 56 -70.09 -15.24 -27.54
N CYS A 57 -69.06 -14.94 -26.72
CA CYS A 57 -68.43 -13.62 -26.70
C CYS A 57 -67.18 -13.53 -27.61
N PRO A 58 -67.01 -12.45 -28.41
CA PRO A 58 -65.85 -12.29 -29.30
C PRO A 58 -64.51 -12.16 -28.55
N ASP A 59 -64.56 -11.71 -27.30
CA ASP A 59 -63.41 -11.57 -26.40
C ASP A 59 -63.14 -12.83 -25.56
N GLY A 60 -64.00 -13.84 -25.65
CA GLY A 60 -63.95 -15.09 -24.90
C GLY A 60 -64.22 -14.95 -23.40
N SER A 61 -64.79 -13.83 -22.96
CA SER A 61 -65.07 -13.60 -21.54
C SER A 61 -66.14 -14.50 -20.95
N ASP A 62 -66.95 -15.14 -21.78
CA ASP A 62 -67.98 -16.12 -21.40
C ASP A 62 -67.42 -17.48 -21.01
N GLU A 63 -66.24 -17.86 -21.50
CA GLU A 63 -65.64 -19.19 -21.29
C GLU A 63 -64.31 -19.14 -20.50
N PRO A 64 -64.28 -18.61 -19.26
CA PRO A 64 -63.08 -18.62 -18.42
C PRO A 64 -62.75 -20.02 -17.86
N GLY A 65 -63.73 -20.92 -17.80
CA GLY A 65 -63.69 -22.24 -17.16
C GLY A 65 -63.64 -23.43 -18.12
N THR A 66 -63.60 -23.18 -19.43
CA THR A 66 -63.59 -24.19 -20.50
C THR A 66 -62.51 -23.86 -21.55
N SER A 67 -62.36 -24.73 -22.55
CA SER A 67 -61.44 -24.55 -23.68
C SER A 67 -62.15 -24.07 -24.96
N ALA A 68 -63.38 -23.58 -24.88
CA ALA A 68 -64.19 -23.23 -26.05
C ALA A 68 -63.74 -21.95 -26.77
N CYS A 69 -63.23 -20.95 -26.04
CA CYS A 69 -62.75 -19.70 -26.60
C CYS A 69 -61.21 -19.65 -26.74
N VAL A 70 -60.74 -19.18 -27.89
CA VAL A 70 -59.30 -19.05 -28.16
C VAL A 70 -58.75 -17.80 -27.47
N GLY A 71 -57.64 -17.98 -26.75
CA GLY A 71 -56.89 -16.88 -26.13
C GLY A 71 -57.29 -16.55 -24.70
N THR A 72 -58.20 -17.33 -24.10
CA THR A 72 -58.58 -17.18 -22.69
C THR A 72 -57.55 -17.82 -21.76
N GLN A 73 -57.60 -17.42 -20.49
CA GLN A 73 -56.78 -17.97 -19.41
C GLN A 73 -57.68 -18.49 -18.31
N PHE A 74 -57.37 -19.68 -17.83
CA PHE A 74 -58.08 -20.34 -16.74
C PHE A 74 -57.34 -20.14 -15.43
N TYR A 75 -58.03 -19.67 -14.41
CA TYR A 75 -57.49 -19.47 -13.06
C TYR A 75 -57.58 -20.75 -12.22
N CYS A 76 -56.43 -21.22 -11.75
CA CYS A 76 -56.31 -22.27 -10.75
C CYS A 76 -56.11 -21.63 -9.37
N ALA A 77 -56.99 -21.95 -8.42
CA ALA A 77 -56.94 -21.37 -7.08
C ALA A 77 -55.78 -21.94 -6.26
N ASN A 78 -55.44 -23.22 -6.47
CA ASN A 78 -54.33 -23.91 -5.82
C ASN A 78 -54.29 -23.67 -4.31
N GLU A 79 -55.40 -23.96 -3.64
CA GLU A 79 -55.55 -23.69 -2.20
C GLU A 79 -54.38 -24.25 -1.39
N GLY A 80 -53.75 -23.37 -0.60
CA GLY A 80 -52.60 -23.72 0.23
C GLY A 80 -51.24 -23.72 -0.48
N PHE A 81 -51.15 -23.41 -1.78
CA PHE A 81 -49.86 -23.24 -2.47
C PHE A 81 -49.74 -21.84 -3.08
N SER A 82 -49.91 -21.70 -4.39
CA SER A 82 -49.90 -20.41 -5.07
C SER A 82 -50.83 -20.44 -6.28
N PRO A 83 -51.71 -19.44 -6.46
CA PRO A 83 -52.60 -19.40 -7.60
C PRO A 83 -51.83 -19.27 -8.92
N GLY A 84 -52.40 -19.79 -9.99
CA GLY A 84 -51.77 -19.83 -11.31
C GLY A 84 -52.78 -19.64 -12.43
N TYR A 85 -52.28 -19.33 -13.63
CA TYR A 85 -53.09 -19.24 -14.84
C TYR A 85 -52.55 -20.20 -15.89
N ILE A 86 -53.45 -21.02 -16.44
CA ILE A 86 -53.16 -21.89 -17.58
C ILE A 86 -53.89 -21.37 -18.82
N PRO A 87 -53.34 -21.56 -20.03
CA PRO A 87 -54.02 -21.17 -21.26
C PRO A 87 -55.21 -22.10 -21.57
N TRP A 88 -56.20 -21.58 -22.30
CA TRP A 88 -57.43 -22.29 -22.68
C TRP A 88 -57.25 -23.71 -23.23
N PHE A 89 -56.21 -23.95 -24.05
CA PHE A 89 -56.01 -25.24 -24.71
C PHE A 89 -55.60 -26.38 -23.76
N LYS A 90 -55.27 -26.05 -22.52
CA LYS A 90 -54.90 -26.97 -21.43
C LYS A 90 -56.08 -27.32 -20.52
N VAL A 91 -57.25 -26.73 -20.76
CA VAL A 91 -58.46 -26.98 -19.95
C VAL A 91 -59.24 -28.15 -20.56
N ASN A 92 -59.50 -29.18 -19.76
CA ASN A 92 -60.19 -30.41 -20.17
C ASN A 92 -59.53 -31.10 -21.39
N ASP A 93 -58.20 -31.09 -21.49
CA ASP A 93 -57.44 -31.75 -22.56
C ASP A 93 -57.08 -33.22 -22.24
N GLY A 94 -57.42 -33.67 -21.02
CA GLY A 94 -57.17 -35.02 -20.51
C GLY A 94 -55.80 -35.19 -19.85
N VAL A 95 -55.03 -34.12 -19.67
CA VAL A 95 -53.70 -34.11 -19.06
C VAL A 95 -53.68 -33.21 -17.85
N CYS A 96 -53.39 -33.78 -16.67
CA CYS A 96 -53.29 -32.99 -15.44
C CYS A 96 -52.04 -32.08 -15.44
N ASP A 97 -52.24 -30.77 -15.46
CA ASP A 97 -51.20 -29.73 -15.51
C ASP A 97 -50.72 -29.28 -14.12
N TYR A 98 -50.15 -30.21 -13.36
CA TYR A 98 -49.69 -29.96 -11.98
C TYR A 98 -48.55 -28.93 -11.83
N ASP A 99 -47.89 -28.53 -12.91
CA ASP A 99 -46.82 -27.51 -12.88
C ASP A 99 -47.37 -26.12 -12.53
N VAL A 100 -48.61 -25.82 -12.95
CA VAL A 100 -49.30 -24.56 -12.67
C VAL A 100 -50.63 -24.77 -11.93
N CYS A 101 -51.35 -25.87 -12.20
CA CYS A 101 -52.66 -26.20 -11.62
C CYS A 101 -52.55 -27.42 -10.69
N CYS A 102 -52.02 -27.21 -9.48
CA CYS A 102 -51.80 -28.33 -8.55
C CYS A 102 -53.09 -28.91 -7.97
N ASP A 103 -54.20 -28.16 -8.02
CA ASP A 103 -55.49 -28.57 -7.47
C ASP A 103 -56.24 -29.55 -8.37
N GLY A 104 -55.81 -29.69 -9.64
CA GLY A 104 -56.45 -30.55 -10.63
C GLY A 104 -57.74 -29.95 -11.20
N SER A 105 -57.97 -28.65 -11.01
CA SER A 105 -59.18 -27.96 -11.48
C SER A 105 -59.20 -27.67 -12.98
N ASP A 106 -58.10 -27.94 -13.67
CA ASP A 106 -57.95 -27.94 -15.13
C ASP A 106 -58.81 -29.02 -15.79
N GLU A 107 -59.00 -30.16 -15.12
CA GLU A 107 -59.72 -31.31 -15.63
C GLU A 107 -61.07 -31.55 -14.92
N PRO A 108 -61.97 -32.35 -15.50
CA PRO A 108 -63.24 -32.73 -14.87
C PRO A 108 -63.05 -33.43 -13.52
N GLU A 109 -64.04 -33.27 -12.64
CA GLU A 109 -64.01 -33.84 -11.29
C GLU A 109 -63.77 -35.36 -11.31
N GLY A 110 -62.71 -35.80 -10.62
CA GLY A 110 -62.35 -37.22 -10.47
C GLY A 110 -61.26 -37.73 -11.41
N LEU A 111 -60.81 -36.96 -12.40
CA LEU A 111 -59.70 -37.34 -13.27
C LEU A 111 -58.34 -37.02 -12.63
N CYS A 112 -58.19 -35.82 -12.06
CA CYS A 112 -56.95 -35.32 -11.49
C CYS A 112 -57.10 -35.07 -9.98
N PRO A 113 -56.43 -35.85 -9.11
CA PRO A 113 -56.42 -35.57 -7.67
C PRO A 113 -55.54 -34.36 -7.33
N SER A 114 -55.98 -33.53 -6.38
CA SER A 114 -55.18 -32.40 -5.88
C SER A 114 -53.85 -32.85 -5.27
N LYS A 115 -52.75 -32.25 -5.74
CA LYS A 115 -51.37 -32.44 -5.25
C LYS A 115 -50.81 -31.21 -4.54
N CYS A 116 -51.60 -30.14 -4.41
CA CYS A 116 -51.14 -28.88 -3.81
C CYS A 116 -50.51 -29.05 -2.44
N ALA A 117 -51.09 -29.89 -1.57
CA ALA A 117 -50.57 -30.11 -0.22
C ALA A 117 -49.18 -30.76 -0.21
N GLU A 118 -48.94 -31.75 -1.10
CA GLU A 118 -47.64 -32.40 -1.25
C GLU A 118 -46.60 -31.43 -1.81
N MET A 119 -46.97 -30.68 -2.86
CA MET A 119 -46.10 -29.68 -3.49
C MET A 119 -45.75 -28.55 -2.53
N HIS A 120 -46.72 -28.06 -1.75
CA HIS A 120 -46.48 -27.05 -0.73
C HIS A 120 -45.53 -27.55 0.36
N ALA A 121 -45.74 -28.76 0.88
CA ALA A 121 -44.84 -29.36 1.87
C ALA A 121 -43.41 -29.56 1.32
N ALA A 122 -43.27 -29.90 0.03
CA ALA A 122 -41.98 -29.99 -0.62
C ALA A 122 -41.31 -28.61 -0.77
N TRP A 123 -42.06 -27.58 -1.17
CA TRP A 123 -41.61 -26.20 -1.28
C TRP A 123 -41.18 -25.62 0.07
N GLU A 124 -41.98 -25.80 1.12
CA GLU A 124 -41.64 -25.38 2.48
C GLU A 124 -40.33 -26.03 2.95
N LYS A 125 -40.16 -27.33 2.71
CA LYS A 125 -38.93 -28.04 3.06
C LYS A 125 -37.72 -27.51 2.30
N GLU A 126 -37.87 -27.11 1.04
CA GLU A 126 -36.78 -26.51 0.26
C GLU A 126 -36.45 -25.10 0.76
N ASN A 127 -37.47 -24.27 1.03
CA ASN A 127 -37.29 -22.94 1.58
C ASN A 127 -36.65 -22.98 2.96
N GLN A 128 -37.09 -23.87 3.85
CA GLN A 128 -36.45 -24.05 5.15
C GLN A 128 -34.95 -24.37 5.03
N LYS A 129 -34.55 -25.20 4.05
CA LYS A 129 -33.14 -25.47 3.79
C LYS A 129 -32.41 -24.22 3.28
N ARG A 130 -33.03 -23.46 2.38
CA ARG A 130 -32.49 -22.21 1.84
C ARG A 130 -32.31 -21.16 2.94
N ASP A 131 -33.32 -20.97 3.78
CA ASP A 131 -33.32 -20.08 4.92
C ASP A 131 -32.29 -20.49 5.96
N GLU A 132 -32.12 -21.79 6.21
CA GLU A 132 -31.09 -22.30 7.09
C GLU A 132 -29.67 -21.98 6.57
N ILE A 133 -29.45 -22.13 5.26
CA ILE A 133 -28.20 -21.76 4.60
C ILE A 133 -27.94 -20.26 4.73
N VAL A 134 -28.94 -19.42 4.44
CA VAL A 134 -28.85 -17.96 4.56
C VAL A 134 -28.56 -17.57 6.00
N ARG A 135 -29.29 -18.11 6.98
CA ARG A 135 -29.08 -17.83 8.41
C ARG A 135 -27.65 -18.18 8.85
N LYS A 136 -27.17 -19.38 8.54
CA LYS A 136 -25.80 -19.82 8.87
C LYS A 136 -24.74 -18.97 8.15
N GLY A 137 -25.01 -18.59 6.90
CA GLY A 137 -24.16 -17.69 6.11
C GLY A 137 -24.05 -16.30 6.75
N LEU A 138 -25.18 -15.72 7.15
CA LEU A 138 -25.23 -14.41 7.82
C LEU A 138 -24.48 -14.43 9.16
N GLU A 139 -24.61 -15.49 9.97
CA GLU A 139 -23.85 -15.64 11.23
C GLU A 139 -22.33 -15.68 10.98
N LYS A 140 -21.88 -16.36 9.93
CA LYS A 140 -20.45 -16.37 9.54
C LYS A 140 -20.01 -15.01 8.98
N LYS A 141 -20.85 -14.36 8.17
CA LYS A 141 -20.60 -13.02 7.63
C LYS A 141 -20.44 -11.99 8.75
N GLU A 142 -21.25 -12.07 9.81
CA GLU A 142 -21.12 -11.21 10.98
C GLU A 142 -19.79 -11.44 11.73
N LYS A 143 -19.36 -12.69 11.86
CA LYS A 143 -18.04 -13.01 12.44
C LYS A 143 -16.90 -12.45 11.59
N LEU A 144 -17.00 -12.52 10.27
CA LEU A 144 -16.04 -11.91 9.35
C LEU A 144 -16.02 -10.39 9.50
N ALA A 145 -17.18 -9.73 9.60
CA ALA A 145 -17.26 -8.29 9.84
C ALA A 145 -16.56 -7.87 11.15
N HIS A 146 -16.72 -8.64 12.23
CA HIS A 146 -16.00 -8.42 13.48
C HIS A 146 -14.48 -8.57 13.32
N GLN A 147 -14.03 -9.55 12.54
CA GLN A 147 -12.60 -9.73 12.25
C GLN A 147 -12.03 -8.57 11.43
N VAL A 148 -12.78 -8.05 10.46
CA VAL A 148 -12.42 -6.87 9.67
C VAL A 148 -12.23 -5.66 10.58
N PHE A 149 -13.21 -5.37 11.45
CA PHE A 149 -13.14 -4.25 12.39
C PHE A 149 -11.87 -4.34 13.26
N LYS A 150 -11.60 -5.52 13.83
CA LYS A 150 -10.40 -5.76 14.63
C LYS A 150 -9.10 -5.58 13.83
N LYS A 151 -9.06 -6.05 12.58
CA LYS A 151 -7.89 -5.94 11.71
C LYS A 151 -7.64 -4.48 11.27
N ARG A 152 -8.68 -3.73 10.92
CA ARG A 152 -8.59 -2.29 10.60
C ARG A 152 -8.12 -1.49 11.81
N SER A 153 -8.72 -1.72 12.98
CA SER A 153 -8.33 -1.02 14.22
C SER A 153 -6.86 -1.29 14.58
N ARG A 154 -6.39 -2.54 14.44
CA ARG A 154 -4.97 -2.88 14.62
C ARG A 154 -4.07 -2.18 13.60
N LEU A 155 -4.43 -2.21 12.31
CA LEU A 155 -3.66 -1.53 11.26
C LEU A 155 -3.56 -0.02 11.50
N GLN A 156 -4.65 0.62 11.92
CA GLN A 156 -4.65 2.04 12.28
C GLN A 156 -3.77 2.32 13.49
N HIS A 157 -3.81 1.46 14.51
CA HIS A 157 -2.95 1.59 15.68
C HIS A 157 -1.46 1.42 15.32
N ASP A 158 -1.13 0.40 14.53
CA ASP A 158 0.24 0.17 14.04
C ASP A 158 0.75 1.35 13.21
N LEU A 159 -0.11 1.92 12.34
CA LEU A 159 0.23 3.11 11.56
C LEU A 159 0.53 4.31 12.45
N HIS A 160 -0.30 4.58 13.45
CA HIS A 160 -0.04 5.66 14.41
C HIS A 160 1.26 5.45 15.19
N GLN A 161 1.58 4.20 15.59
CA GLN A 161 2.86 3.89 16.24
C GLN A 161 4.05 4.12 15.32
N LEU A 162 3.96 3.69 14.06
CA LEU A 162 5.00 3.91 13.05
C LEU A 162 5.20 5.40 12.77
N GLU A 163 4.11 6.17 12.62
CA GLU A 163 4.15 7.61 12.42
C GLU A 163 4.84 8.33 13.58
N SER A 164 4.50 7.98 14.83
CA SER A 164 5.16 8.54 16.00
C SER A 164 6.66 8.21 16.03
N LYS A 165 7.03 6.97 15.69
CA LYS A 165 8.44 6.53 15.69
C LYS A 165 9.25 7.20 14.57
N ILE A 166 8.65 7.33 13.39
CA ILE A 166 9.26 8.03 12.25
C ILE A 166 9.47 9.51 12.62
N ALA A 167 8.46 10.16 13.22
CA ALA A 167 8.56 11.56 13.65
C ALA A 167 9.64 11.78 14.71
N GLU A 168 9.80 10.86 15.66
CA GLU A 168 10.87 10.91 16.68
C GLU A 168 12.26 10.81 16.04
N LEU A 169 12.47 9.83 15.16
CA LEU A 169 13.74 9.64 14.44
C LEU A 169 14.04 10.81 13.49
N GLU A 170 13.04 11.35 12.80
CA GLU A 170 13.18 12.53 11.95
C GLU A 170 13.54 13.78 12.77
N HIS A 171 12.96 13.93 13.96
CA HIS A 171 13.32 15.00 14.88
C HIS A 171 14.79 14.84 15.35
N GLU A 172 15.23 13.64 15.76
CA GLU A 172 16.62 13.36 16.12
C GLU A 172 17.58 13.68 14.96
N LEU A 173 17.23 13.23 13.75
CA LEU A 173 17.99 13.50 12.52
C LEU A 173 18.11 15.01 12.26
N HIS A 174 17.03 15.76 12.46
CA HIS A 174 17.04 17.21 12.31
C HIS A 174 17.94 17.89 13.36
N GLN A 175 17.95 17.43 14.61
CA GLN A 175 18.87 17.96 15.62
C GLN A 175 20.34 17.67 15.28
N LEU A 176 20.65 16.44 14.84
CA LEU A 176 22.01 16.06 14.41
C LEU A 176 22.47 16.84 13.18
N SER A 177 21.57 17.12 12.23
CA SER A 177 21.89 17.92 11.04
C SER A 177 22.29 19.37 11.38
N LYS A 178 21.69 19.96 12.42
CA LYS A 178 22.06 21.31 12.90
C LYS A 178 23.48 21.34 13.46
N ILE A 179 23.89 20.32 14.21
CA ILE A 179 25.25 20.22 14.77
C ILE A 179 26.29 20.26 13.64
N ARG A 180 26.04 19.55 12.53
CA ARG A 180 26.91 19.57 11.34
C ARG A 180 27.01 20.96 10.70
N THR A 181 25.90 21.68 10.55
CA THR A 181 25.95 23.03 9.94
C THR A 181 26.81 23.99 10.75
N TYR A 182 26.74 23.93 12.09
CA TYR A 182 27.61 24.75 12.95
C TYR A 182 29.09 24.32 12.85
N SER A 183 29.36 23.01 12.76
CA SER A 183 30.73 22.49 12.71
C SER A 183 31.42 22.62 11.35
N GLN A 184 30.70 22.58 10.22
CA GLN A 184 31.32 22.78 8.90
C GLN A 184 31.92 24.19 8.76
N GLU A 185 31.27 25.20 9.32
CA GLU A 185 31.80 26.57 9.37
C GLU A 185 33.07 26.66 10.24
N GLU A 186 33.13 25.91 11.34
CA GLU A 186 34.33 25.82 12.20
C GLU A 186 35.48 25.06 11.52
N ASN A 187 35.19 24.00 10.74
CA ASN A 187 36.20 23.21 10.03
C ASN A 187 36.94 23.99 8.94
N GLU A 188 36.26 24.90 8.24
CA GLU A 188 36.91 25.79 7.26
C GLU A 188 37.92 26.74 7.94
N ILE A 189 37.59 27.24 9.13
CA ILE A 189 38.48 28.09 9.93
C ILE A 189 39.68 27.26 10.45
N VAL A 190 39.43 26.06 10.98
CA VAL A 190 40.47 25.13 11.45
C VAL A 190 41.45 24.75 10.32
N ALA A 191 40.96 24.56 9.10
CA ALA A 191 41.81 24.25 7.95
C ALA A 191 42.81 25.36 7.63
N VAL A 192 42.41 26.64 7.74
CA VAL A 192 43.29 27.80 7.53
C VAL A 192 44.39 27.86 8.58
N PHE A 193 44.06 27.59 9.85
CA PHE A 193 45.05 27.59 10.93
C PHE A 193 46.03 26.41 10.87
N ASN A 194 45.56 25.22 10.47
CA ASN A 194 46.43 24.06 10.29
C ASN A 194 47.45 24.28 9.16
N ASP A 195 47.04 24.90 8.05
CA ASP A 195 47.93 25.27 6.94
C ASP A 195 49.01 26.28 7.40
N LEU A 196 48.61 27.28 8.19
CA LEU A 196 49.55 28.27 8.73
C LEU A 196 50.54 27.62 9.72
N THR A 197 50.06 26.70 10.56
CA THR A 197 50.89 25.99 11.55
C THR A 197 51.95 25.13 10.86
N ALA A 198 51.56 24.34 9.85
CA ALA A 198 52.49 23.50 9.10
C ALA A 198 53.59 24.32 8.39
N LYS A 199 53.24 25.51 7.89
CA LYS A 199 54.20 26.42 7.23
C LYS A 199 55.17 27.05 8.25
N VAL A 200 54.69 27.43 9.44
CA VAL A 200 55.54 27.96 10.52
C VAL A 200 56.49 26.88 11.05
N GLU A 201 56.01 25.64 11.22
CA GLU A 201 56.86 24.49 11.59
C GLU A 201 57.97 24.27 10.56
N LYS A 202 57.63 24.28 9.27
CA LYS A 202 58.63 24.15 8.19
C LYS A 202 59.68 25.27 8.23
N LEU A 203 59.27 26.52 8.43
CA LEU A 203 60.21 27.64 8.57
C LEU A 203 61.08 27.53 9.82
N SER A 204 60.51 27.04 10.93
CA SER A 204 61.26 26.77 12.16
C SER A 204 62.32 25.68 11.94
N GLU A 205 61.99 24.62 11.21
CA GLU A 205 62.93 23.56 10.84
C GLU A 205 64.05 24.11 9.95
N GLU A 206 63.72 24.87 8.88
CA GLU A 206 64.69 25.50 7.99
C GLU A 206 65.63 26.47 8.75
N ALA A 207 65.09 27.29 9.65
CA ALA A 207 65.87 28.19 10.48
C ALA A 207 66.80 27.42 11.44
N SER A 208 66.29 26.36 12.08
CA SER A 208 67.08 25.52 13.00
C SER A 208 68.23 24.81 12.27
N ALA A 209 67.98 24.29 11.06
CA ALA A 209 68.99 23.63 10.25
C ALA A 209 70.11 24.61 9.85
N LYS A 210 69.75 25.83 9.46
CA LYS A 210 70.72 26.87 9.08
C LYS A 210 71.54 27.36 10.28
N ILE A 211 70.92 27.47 11.46
CA ILE A 211 71.62 27.76 12.72
C ILE A 211 72.62 26.64 13.05
N SER A 212 72.21 25.37 12.95
CA SER A 212 73.11 24.24 13.19
C SER A 212 74.27 24.19 12.19
N GLN A 213 74.04 24.54 10.92
CA GLN A 213 75.09 24.64 9.92
C GLN A 213 76.12 25.73 10.27
N LEU A 214 75.65 26.91 10.70
CA LEU A 214 76.52 28.00 11.14
C LEU A 214 77.34 27.61 12.37
N GLN A 215 76.72 26.94 13.35
CA GLN A 215 77.43 26.42 14.52
C GLN A 215 78.52 25.41 14.12
N ALA A 216 78.24 24.49 13.20
CA ALA A 216 79.22 23.52 12.73
C ALA A 216 80.39 24.17 11.96
N GLN A 217 80.12 25.23 11.19
CA GLN A 217 81.16 26.02 10.52
C GLN A 217 82.02 26.78 11.54
N GLN A 218 81.39 27.39 12.55
CA GLN A 218 82.08 28.07 13.64
C GLN A 218 83.01 27.10 14.42
N ASP A 219 82.52 25.91 14.76
CA ASP A 219 83.31 24.87 15.44
C ASP A 219 84.50 24.40 14.58
N SER A 220 84.30 24.28 13.27
CA SER A 220 85.35 23.88 12.32
C SER A 220 86.43 24.95 12.19
N LEU A 221 86.05 26.22 12.13
CA LEU A 221 86.98 27.35 12.14
C LEU A 221 87.78 27.38 13.43
N GLN A 222 87.12 27.21 14.59
CA GLN A 222 87.79 27.19 15.88
C GLN A 222 88.78 26.03 16.02
N LYS A 223 88.48 24.86 15.44
CA LYS A 223 89.43 23.74 15.35
C LYS A 223 90.64 24.08 14.47
N LEU A 224 90.41 24.70 13.32
CA LEU A 224 91.48 25.10 12.40
C LEU A 224 92.39 26.15 13.03
N GLU A 225 91.81 27.13 13.72
CA GLU A 225 92.54 28.13 14.51
C GLU A 225 93.42 27.47 15.57
N ASN A 226 92.88 26.51 16.34
CA ASN A 226 93.65 25.78 17.36
C ASN A 226 94.81 24.98 16.76
N VAL A 227 94.61 24.33 15.60
CA VAL A 227 95.67 23.59 14.89
C VAL A 227 96.77 24.55 14.41
N LEU A 228 96.41 25.69 13.82
CA LEU A 228 97.36 26.68 13.32
C LEU A 228 98.12 27.36 14.47
N ASP A 229 97.45 27.64 15.60
CA ASP A 229 98.08 28.18 16.82
C ASP A 229 99.07 27.18 17.43
N THR A 230 98.72 25.89 17.47
CA THR A 230 99.61 24.82 17.94
C THR A 230 100.81 24.67 17.01
N MET A 231 100.58 24.66 15.69
CA MET A 231 101.65 24.60 14.68
C MET A 231 102.62 25.77 14.79
N ASN A 232 102.13 26.98 15.10
CA ASN A 232 102.97 28.17 15.29
C ASN A 232 103.76 28.11 16.62
N LYS A 233 103.15 27.66 17.71
CA LYS A 233 103.80 27.60 19.05
C LYS A 233 104.81 26.47 19.19
N GLU A 234 104.52 25.30 18.63
CA GLU A 234 105.37 24.10 18.73
C GLU A 234 106.38 23.99 17.57
N TYR A 235 106.47 25.01 16.71
CA TYR A 235 107.37 25.03 15.57
C TYR A 235 108.85 24.94 16.01
N ASN A 236 109.54 23.90 15.53
CA ASN A 236 110.96 23.68 15.80
C ASN A 236 111.85 24.31 14.70
N HIS A 237 112.58 25.37 15.06
CA HIS A 237 113.43 26.14 14.15
C HIS A 237 114.60 25.36 13.53
N ASN A 238 114.94 24.16 14.04
CA ASN A 238 116.05 23.34 13.52
C ASN A 238 115.66 22.53 12.27
N PHE A 239 114.37 22.31 12.00
CA PHE A 239 113.90 21.64 10.79
C PHE A 239 113.47 22.69 9.76
N ASN A 240 114.34 22.96 8.79
CA ASN A 240 114.14 23.95 7.72
C ASN A 240 113.19 23.42 6.63
N ASP A 241 111.95 23.09 6.99
CA ASP A 241 110.89 22.82 6.01
C ASP A 241 110.34 24.15 5.47
N PRO A 242 110.47 24.43 4.15
CA PRO A 242 110.03 25.70 3.58
C PRO A 242 108.51 25.92 3.64
N ALA A 243 107.71 24.85 3.57
CA ALA A 243 106.25 24.94 3.52
C ALA A 243 105.67 25.26 4.91
N VAL A 244 106.20 24.64 5.97
CA VAL A 244 105.78 24.89 7.36
C VAL A 244 106.17 26.30 7.79
N LYS A 245 107.37 26.76 7.40
CA LYS A 245 107.83 28.13 7.68
C LYS A 245 106.95 29.18 7.01
N ALA A 246 106.60 28.98 5.73
CA ALA A 246 105.69 29.85 5.00
C ALA A 246 104.28 29.88 5.64
N ALA A 247 103.76 28.72 6.07
CA ALA A 247 102.45 28.62 6.72
C ALA A 247 102.41 29.29 8.10
N ALA A 248 103.45 29.13 8.93
CA ALA A 248 103.54 29.78 10.23
C ALA A 248 103.69 31.31 10.12
N GLN A 249 104.46 31.80 9.14
CA GLN A 249 104.58 33.23 8.86
C GLN A 249 103.26 33.81 8.34
N ALA A 250 102.58 33.13 7.40
CA ALA A 250 101.28 33.56 6.90
C ALA A 250 100.21 33.62 8.01
N PHE A 251 100.21 32.66 8.94
CA PHE A 251 99.32 32.67 10.11
C PHE A 251 99.66 33.80 11.08
N GLN A 252 100.95 34.05 11.36
CA GLN A 252 101.38 35.18 12.19
C GLN A 252 100.97 36.52 11.57
N GLU A 253 101.19 36.72 10.28
CA GLU A 253 100.77 37.93 9.55
C GLU A 253 99.25 38.11 9.59
N HIS A 254 98.48 37.05 9.38
CA HIS A 254 97.01 37.09 9.46
C HIS A 254 96.52 37.42 10.88
N SER A 255 97.11 36.80 11.91
CA SER A 255 96.74 37.05 13.32
C SER A 255 97.07 38.47 13.80
N VAL A 256 98.09 39.12 13.22
CA VAL A 256 98.56 40.46 13.59
C VAL A 256 97.86 41.57 12.79
N ASN A 257 97.64 41.38 11.48
CA ASN A 257 96.97 42.39 10.64
C ASN A 257 95.45 42.45 10.86
N GLU A 258 94.80 41.33 11.19
CA GLU A 258 93.35 41.26 11.38
C GLU A 258 92.97 41.03 12.86
N GLY A 259 93.81 41.50 13.80
CA GLY A 259 93.72 41.27 15.25
C GLY A 259 92.34 40.82 15.72
N LEU A 260 92.18 39.49 15.87
CA LEU A 260 90.96 38.75 16.20
C LEU A 260 89.75 39.66 16.49
N GLN A 261 89.11 40.18 15.43
CA GLN A 261 87.86 40.93 15.58
C GLN A 261 86.78 39.98 16.11
N ARG A 262 86.65 39.94 17.43
CA ARG A 262 85.59 39.22 18.16
C ARG A 262 84.27 39.98 18.19
N ASP A 263 84.14 41.12 17.52
CA ASP A 263 82.90 41.89 17.54
C ASP A 263 82.34 42.19 16.15
N LYS A 264 81.23 41.50 15.88
CA LYS A 264 80.01 41.97 15.20
C LYS A 264 80.15 42.50 13.77
N GLU A 265 80.11 41.56 12.84
CA GLU A 265 79.07 41.57 11.82
C GLU A 265 78.78 40.12 11.43
N GLN A 266 77.85 39.49 12.15
CA GLN A 266 77.21 38.29 11.64
C GLN A 266 76.66 38.67 10.28
N THR A 267 77.08 37.99 9.21
CA THR A 267 76.33 38.01 7.96
C THR A 267 74.87 37.82 8.35
N PRO A 268 73.97 38.78 8.04
CA PRO A 268 72.57 38.63 8.40
C PRO A 268 72.14 37.28 7.85
N ILE A 269 71.63 36.41 8.71
CA ILE A 269 70.99 35.18 8.24
C ILE A 269 69.88 35.68 7.33
N ASP A 270 70.07 35.54 6.01
CA ASP A 270 69.08 35.98 5.05
C ASP A 270 67.90 35.00 5.10
N LEU A 271 67.02 35.31 6.05
CA LEU A 271 65.66 34.81 6.18
C LEU A 271 64.69 35.84 5.58
N GLY A 272 65.18 36.91 4.95
CA GLY A 272 64.35 38.01 4.44
C GLY A 272 63.29 37.50 3.47
N ASP A 273 63.71 36.65 2.54
CA ASP A 273 62.82 36.00 1.57
C ASP A 273 61.81 35.05 2.25
N ALA A 274 62.24 34.33 3.28
CA ALA A 274 61.38 33.40 4.02
C ALA A 274 60.32 34.13 4.87
N PHE A 275 60.71 35.23 5.53
CA PHE A 275 59.79 36.10 6.27
C PHE A 275 58.87 36.90 5.34
N ALA A 276 59.36 37.32 4.17
CA ALA A 276 58.53 37.97 3.14
C ALA A 276 57.47 37.00 2.59
N GLY A 277 57.84 35.74 2.34
CA GLY A 277 56.91 34.67 1.97
C GLY A 277 55.86 34.42 3.05
N LEU A 278 56.28 34.33 4.32
CA LEU A 278 55.35 34.17 5.44
C LEU A 278 54.38 35.35 5.58
N LYS A 279 54.86 36.58 5.36
CA LYS A 279 54.03 37.78 5.42
C LYS A 279 52.91 37.76 4.36
N HIS A 280 53.25 37.43 3.12
CA HIS A 280 52.26 37.32 2.04
C HIS A 280 51.22 36.23 2.31
N GLU A 281 51.64 35.10 2.89
CA GLU A 281 50.75 34.02 3.32
C GLU A 281 49.85 34.43 4.50
N LEU A 282 50.38 35.21 5.45
CA LEU A 282 49.60 35.75 6.57
C LEU A 282 48.51 36.72 6.09
N GLU A 283 48.85 37.60 5.15
CA GLU A 283 47.90 38.51 4.49
C GLU A 283 46.83 37.73 3.69
N ALA A 284 47.22 36.65 2.99
CA ALA A 284 46.28 35.78 2.30
C ALA A 284 45.35 35.02 3.26
N ALA A 285 45.87 34.57 4.40
CA ALA A 285 45.09 33.93 5.46
C ALA A 285 44.12 34.92 6.11
N GLU A 286 44.54 36.16 6.36
CA GLU A 286 43.70 37.24 6.88
C GLU A 286 42.50 37.52 5.98
N ILE A 287 42.71 37.61 4.66
CA ILE A 287 41.62 37.81 3.69
C ILE A 287 40.64 36.64 3.70
N LYS A 288 41.14 35.39 3.80
CA LYS A 288 40.29 34.19 3.90
C LYS A 288 39.47 34.20 5.19
N LEU A 289 40.09 34.50 6.32
CA LEU A 289 39.42 34.60 7.62
C LEU A 289 38.37 35.73 7.64
N HIS A 290 38.67 36.90 7.10
CA HIS A 290 37.73 38.01 7.05
C HIS A 290 36.48 37.69 6.21
N LYS A 291 36.63 36.92 5.13
CA LYS A 291 35.50 36.42 4.33
C LYS A 291 34.66 35.37 5.06
N LEU A 292 35.27 34.58 5.94
CA LEU A 292 34.56 33.57 6.74
C LEU A 292 33.82 34.21 7.93
N VAL A 293 34.42 35.21 8.59
CA VAL A 293 33.88 35.89 9.78
C VAL A 293 32.78 36.90 9.45
N SER A 294 32.73 37.43 8.22
CA SER A 294 31.70 38.39 7.78
C SER A 294 30.33 37.76 7.48
N LYS A 295 30.19 36.42 7.60
CA LYS A 295 28.89 35.75 7.49
C LYS A 295 28.07 35.97 8.79
N PRO A 296 26.76 36.28 8.72
CA PRO A 296 26.01 36.86 9.86
C PRO A 296 25.63 35.89 10.99
N ALA A 297 26.12 34.64 11.01
CA ALA A 297 25.42 33.54 11.69
C ALA A 297 26.06 32.98 12.97
N SER A 298 27.18 33.49 13.50
CA SER A 298 27.89 32.80 14.59
C SER A 298 28.30 33.71 15.75
N SER A 299 27.53 33.67 16.84
CA SER A 299 27.80 34.40 18.09
C SER A 299 28.96 33.83 18.92
N ASN A 300 29.50 32.67 18.53
CA ASN A 300 30.51 31.93 19.30
C ASN A 300 31.93 31.98 18.71
N TYR A 301 32.17 32.78 17.65
CA TYR A 301 33.48 32.89 17.01
C TYR A 301 34.60 33.31 17.98
N ARG A 302 34.27 34.12 19.01
CA ARG A 302 35.27 34.64 19.96
C ARG A 302 35.86 33.55 20.86
N SER A 303 35.06 32.57 21.28
CA SER A 303 35.54 31.49 22.16
C SER A 303 36.37 30.49 21.39
N THR A 304 35.96 30.12 20.18
CA THR A 304 36.72 29.22 19.30
C THR A 304 38.01 29.88 18.80
N PHE A 305 37.97 31.15 18.38
CA PHE A 305 39.16 31.93 18.04
C PHE A 305 40.13 32.05 19.21
N LYS A 306 39.62 32.34 20.43
CA LYS A 306 40.46 32.42 21.64
C LYS A 306 41.09 31.06 22.00
N ALA A 307 40.32 29.97 21.93
CA ALA A 307 40.84 28.62 22.18
C ALA A 307 41.89 28.22 21.14
N MET A 308 41.71 28.63 19.89
CA MET A 308 42.60 28.33 18.77
C MET A 308 43.90 29.15 18.82
N VAL A 309 43.83 30.45 19.12
CA VAL A 309 45.02 31.28 19.39
C VAL A 309 45.80 30.73 20.59
N ASN A 310 45.09 30.31 21.64
CA ASN A 310 45.73 29.65 22.78
C ASN A 310 46.38 28.31 22.39
N SER A 311 45.80 27.53 21.47
CA SER A 311 46.42 26.31 20.96
C SER A 311 47.64 26.61 20.08
N PHE A 312 47.58 27.62 19.21
CA PHE A 312 48.67 28.06 18.36
C PHE A 312 49.86 28.59 19.17
N LEU A 313 49.58 29.29 20.27
CA LEU A 313 50.58 29.75 21.24
C LEU A 313 51.06 28.64 22.20
N GLY A 314 50.59 27.38 22.04
CA GLY A 314 50.99 26.24 22.88
C GLY A 314 50.41 26.24 24.30
N VAL A 315 49.38 27.03 24.56
CA VAL A 315 48.75 27.24 25.88
C VAL A 315 47.63 26.20 26.17
N ALA A 316 47.14 25.45 25.16
CA ALA A 316 46.06 24.46 25.35
C ALA A 316 46.23 23.18 24.48
N ARG A 317 45.75 22.02 24.99
CA ARG A 317 45.72 20.71 24.29
C ARG A 317 44.58 20.65 23.24
N LYS A 318 44.78 19.86 22.18
CA LYS A 318 43.80 19.61 21.08
C LYS A 318 42.38 19.35 21.61
N PRO A 319 41.33 19.96 21.03
CA PRO A 319 39.98 19.93 21.57
C PRO A 319 39.27 18.59 21.32
N ALA A 320 38.45 18.17 22.29
CA ALA A 320 37.63 16.95 22.30
C ALA A 320 36.44 16.96 21.32
N GLU A 321 36.27 18.03 20.53
CA GLU A 321 35.12 18.23 19.63
C GLU A 321 35.17 17.34 18.38
N ILE A 322 36.35 16.93 17.88
CA ILE A 322 36.48 16.14 16.64
C ILE A 322 35.88 14.72 16.78
N THR A 323 36.02 14.09 17.94
CA THR A 323 35.44 12.76 18.20
C THR A 323 33.91 12.79 18.24
N SER A 324 33.31 13.88 18.73
CA SER A 324 31.84 14.01 18.82
C SER A 324 31.16 14.08 17.44
N LEU A 325 31.86 14.60 16.43
CA LEU A 325 31.33 14.78 15.09
C LEU A 325 31.28 13.49 14.28
N ILE A 326 32.32 12.65 14.43
CA ILE A 326 32.38 11.33 13.78
C ILE A 326 31.25 10.44 14.33
N ASP A 327 31.01 10.51 15.64
CA ASP A 327 29.93 9.75 16.27
C ASP A 327 28.54 10.29 15.88
N ALA A 328 28.38 11.61 15.73
CA ALA A 328 27.14 12.21 15.23
C ALA A 328 26.83 11.79 13.78
N GLU A 329 27.82 11.76 12.88
CA GLU A 329 27.61 11.32 11.49
C GLU A 329 27.31 9.81 11.40
N ARG A 330 27.96 9.00 12.25
CA ARG A 330 27.64 7.57 12.37
C ARG A 330 26.18 7.38 12.78
N ARG A 331 25.74 8.08 13.83
CA ARG A 331 24.36 8.02 14.33
C ARG A 331 23.35 8.50 13.28
N LYS A 332 23.69 9.54 12.51
CA LYS A 332 22.86 10.02 11.41
C LYS A 332 22.62 8.93 10.36
N ASN A 333 23.68 8.25 9.91
CA ASN A 333 23.57 7.18 8.92
C ASN A 333 22.76 5.99 9.46
N GLU A 334 22.94 5.63 10.73
CA GLU A 334 22.12 4.61 11.41
C GLU A 334 20.63 4.96 11.39
N ILE A 335 20.27 6.20 11.73
CA ILE A 335 18.87 6.68 11.70
C ILE A 335 18.31 6.66 10.27
N GLU A 336 19.08 7.10 9.27
CA GLU A 336 18.64 7.04 7.87
C GLU A 336 18.38 5.60 7.41
N ASP A 337 19.20 4.65 7.86
CA ASP A 337 19.00 3.22 7.57
C ASP A 337 17.83 2.62 8.35
N GLU A 338 17.54 3.07 9.57
CA GLU A 338 16.35 2.68 10.35
C GLU A 338 15.05 3.25 9.74
N LEU A 339 15.09 4.47 9.19
CA LEU A 339 13.91 5.13 8.60
C LEU A 339 13.44 4.46 7.29
N LYS A 340 14.36 3.93 6.47
CA LYS A 340 14.03 3.26 5.19
C LYS A 340 12.99 2.14 5.34
N PRO A 341 13.20 1.10 6.18
CA PRO A 341 12.22 0.03 6.35
C PRO A 341 10.93 0.52 7.01
N LEU A 342 11.00 1.46 7.97
CA LEU A 342 9.82 2.00 8.65
C LEU A 342 8.90 2.74 7.67
N ARG A 343 9.45 3.60 6.82
CA ARG A 343 8.67 4.31 5.78
C ARG A 343 8.08 3.34 4.76
N LYS A 344 8.81 2.28 4.39
CA LYS A 344 8.29 1.23 3.50
C LYS A 344 7.11 0.48 4.15
N ASP A 345 7.20 0.16 5.43
CA ASP A 345 6.12 -0.51 6.16
C ASP A 345 4.91 0.40 6.35
N GLN A 346 5.12 1.67 6.71
CA GLN A 346 4.06 2.69 6.76
C GLN A 346 3.34 2.80 5.42
N ALA A 347 4.07 2.94 4.31
CA ALA A 347 3.48 3.03 2.98
C ALA A 347 2.71 1.76 2.59
N ALA A 348 3.21 0.57 2.97
CA ALA A 348 2.52 -0.69 2.72
C ALA A 348 1.22 -0.82 3.52
N LYS A 349 1.24 -0.47 4.82
CA LYS A 349 0.06 -0.49 5.69
C LYS A 349 -0.96 0.58 5.29
N GLN A 350 -0.51 1.77 4.89
CA GLN A 350 -1.39 2.84 4.40
C GLN A 350 -2.09 2.40 3.11
N LYS A 351 -1.34 1.84 2.17
CA LYS A 351 -1.91 1.24 0.95
C LYS A 351 -2.93 0.14 1.26
N GLN A 352 -2.68 -0.66 2.30
CA GLN A 352 -3.63 -1.68 2.76
C GLN A 352 -4.89 -1.08 3.42
N LEU A 353 -4.83 0.12 3.98
CA LEU A 353 -6.01 0.76 4.57
C LEU A 353 -6.88 1.46 3.52
N ASP A 354 -6.23 2.01 2.49
CA ASP A 354 -6.83 2.79 1.39
C ASP A 354 -7.37 1.92 0.25
N ALA A 355 -6.96 0.65 0.16
CA ALA A 355 -7.43 -0.26 -0.87
C ALA A 355 -8.93 -0.60 -0.73
N ASP A 356 -9.60 -0.79 -1.88
CA ASP A 356 -11.02 -1.15 -1.91
C ASP A 356 -11.21 -2.66 -1.69
N TYR A 357 -11.73 -3.00 -0.51
CA TYR A 357 -12.12 -4.36 -0.11
C TYR A 357 -13.62 -4.59 -0.19
N GLY A 358 -14.33 -3.83 -1.03
CA GLY A 358 -15.75 -4.00 -1.29
C GLY A 358 -16.65 -3.56 -0.15
N PRO A 359 -17.94 -3.96 -0.19
CA PRO A 359 -18.91 -3.56 0.83
C PRO A 359 -18.44 -4.00 2.23
N ASP A 360 -18.49 -3.06 3.17
CA ASP A 360 -18.04 -3.21 4.55
C ASP A 360 -16.57 -3.65 4.74
N ASN A 361 -15.74 -3.52 3.69
CA ASN A 361 -14.35 -3.99 3.65
C ASN A 361 -14.18 -5.49 3.98
N ILE A 362 -15.22 -6.31 3.70
CA ILE A 362 -15.27 -7.72 4.12
C ILE A 362 -14.08 -8.52 3.60
N PHE A 363 -13.61 -8.22 2.39
CA PHE A 363 -12.47 -8.94 1.79
C PHE A 363 -11.15 -8.74 2.54
N LEU A 364 -11.02 -7.73 3.40
CA LEU A 364 -9.82 -7.52 4.21
C LEU A 364 -9.56 -8.69 5.19
N ALA A 365 -10.61 -9.37 5.67
CA ALA A 365 -10.47 -10.53 6.55
C ALA A 365 -10.25 -11.84 5.76
N MET A 366 -10.53 -11.86 4.46
CA MET A 366 -10.52 -13.06 3.62
C MET A 366 -9.17 -13.25 2.91
N ASN A 367 -8.14 -13.55 3.69
CA ASN A 367 -6.80 -13.86 3.16
C ASN A 367 -6.65 -15.34 2.74
N SER A 368 -7.67 -16.17 2.93
CA SER A 368 -7.64 -17.59 2.57
C SER A 368 -7.92 -17.80 1.08
N CYS A 369 -7.30 -18.83 0.52
CA CYS A 369 -7.56 -19.28 -0.83
C CYS A 369 -8.40 -20.55 -0.82
N VAL A 370 -9.35 -20.63 -1.73
CA VAL A 370 -10.21 -21.78 -1.95
C VAL A 370 -9.64 -22.62 -3.09
N ARG A 371 -9.68 -23.94 -2.96
CA ARG A 371 -9.28 -24.86 -4.03
C ARG A 371 -10.36 -25.91 -4.26
N ASN A 372 -10.86 -26.01 -5.49
CA ASN A 372 -11.81 -27.04 -5.90
C ASN A 372 -11.42 -27.62 -7.26
N LYS A 373 -11.67 -28.91 -7.44
CA LYS A 373 -11.50 -29.60 -8.71
C LYS A 373 -12.77 -29.52 -9.54
N ILE A 374 -12.70 -28.91 -10.72
CA ILE A 374 -13.84 -28.79 -11.63
C ILE A 374 -13.41 -29.33 -13.00
N GLY A 375 -14.06 -30.42 -13.42
CA GLY A 375 -13.65 -31.17 -14.61
C GLY A 375 -12.25 -31.75 -14.45
N THR A 376 -11.34 -31.40 -15.37
CA THR A 376 -9.96 -31.91 -15.40
C THR A 376 -8.96 -31.01 -14.68
N TYR A 377 -9.36 -29.84 -14.20
CA TYR A 377 -8.47 -28.83 -13.63
C TYR A 377 -8.80 -28.53 -12.17
N ASP A 378 -7.77 -28.20 -11.39
CA ASP A 378 -7.91 -27.68 -10.04
C ASP A 378 -7.87 -26.15 -10.09
N TYR A 379 -8.92 -25.48 -9.63
CA TYR A 379 -8.96 -24.02 -9.58
C TYR A 379 -8.61 -23.55 -8.18
N ARG A 380 -7.67 -22.60 -8.09
CA ARG A 380 -7.31 -21.92 -6.85
C ARG A 380 -7.70 -20.45 -6.93
N LEU A 381 -8.64 -20.04 -6.10
CA LEU A 381 -9.11 -18.66 -6.01
C LEU A 381 -8.68 -18.03 -4.69
N CYS A 382 -7.95 -16.93 -4.74
CA CYS A 382 -7.63 -16.08 -3.60
C CYS A 382 -8.32 -14.72 -3.78
N PHE A 383 -9.27 -14.37 -2.89
CA PHE A 383 -10.19 -13.25 -3.06
C PHE A 383 -9.52 -11.89 -3.35
N THR A 384 -8.37 -11.63 -2.74
CA THR A 384 -7.66 -10.34 -2.85
C THR A 384 -6.29 -10.45 -3.52
N ASP A 385 -6.01 -11.56 -4.21
CA ASP A 385 -4.70 -11.78 -4.84
C ASP A 385 -4.86 -12.23 -6.30
N LYS A 386 -5.18 -13.50 -6.53
CA LYS A 386 -5.20 -14.09 -7.88
C LYS A 386 -6.09 -15.32 -7.99
N LEU A 387 -6.48 -15.59 -9.23
CA LEU A 387 -7.15 -16.81 -9.67
C LEU A 387 -6.21 -17.61 -10.59
N GLU A 388 -6.05 -18.89 -10.28
CA GLU A 388 -5.15 -19.79 -11.00
C GLU A 388 -5.85 -21.11 -11.36
N GLN A 389 -5.55 -21.61 -12.55
CA GLN A 389 -5.91 -22.94 -13.02
C GLN A 389 -4.69 -23.85 -12.91
N ILE A 390 -4.82 -24.97 -12.23
CA ILE A 390 -3.74 -25.93 -11.98
C ILE A 390 -4.06 -27.20 -12.78
N ASN A 391 -3.15 -27.60 -13.65
CA ASN A 391 -3.25 -28.83 -14.42
C ASN A 391 -2.94 -30.05 -13.55
N SER A 392 -3.33 -31.24 -14.00
CA SER A 392 -2.97 -32.52 -13.35
C SER A 392 -1.46 -32.70 -13.12
N ASN A 393 -0.63 -32.04 -13.94
CA ASN A 393 0.82 -32.07 -13.85
C ASN A 393 1.40 -31.05 -12.82
N GLY A 394 0.54 -30.33 -12.10
CA GLY A 394 0.92 -29.32 -11.10
C GLY A 394 1.31 -27.95 -11.66
N GLN A 395 1.29 -27.77 -12.99
CA GLN A 395 1.54 -26.46 -13.62
C GLN A 395 0.35 -25.53 -13.37
N ALA A 396 0.61 -24.36 -12.78
CA ALA A 396 -0.38 -23.33 -12.51
C ALA A 396 -0.33 -22.24 -13.59
N THR A 397 -1.46 -22.00 -14.25
CA THR A 397 -1.68 -20.88 -15.17
C THR A 397 -2.47 -19.80 -14.46
N ARG A 398 -1.99 -18.56 -14.44
CA ARG A 398 -2.72 -17.44 -13.84
C ARG A 398 -3.83 -17.00 -14.80
N ILE A 399 -5.07 -17.04 -14.32
CA ILE A 399 -6.22 -16.53 -15.05
C ILE A 399 -6.31 -15.01 -14.88
N GLY A 400 -6.08 -14.51 -13.67
CA GLY A 400 -6.06 -13.07 -13.41
C GLY A 400 -5.64 -12.72 -11.98
N ARG A 401 -5.32 -11.45 -11.75
CA ARG A 401 -5.10 -10.80 -10.46
C ARG A 401 -6.33 -10.01 -10.09
N TYR A 402 -6.67 -9.98 -8.80
CA TYR A 402 -7.77 -9.18 -8.30
C TYR A 402 -7.52 -7.70 -8.63
N GLU A 403 -8.48 -7.08 -9.32
CA GLU A 403 -8.42 -5.67 -9.70
C GLU A 403 -9.40 -4.85 -8.86
N ARG A 404 -10.67 -5.30 -8.82
CA ARG A 404 -11.77 -4.55 -8.22
C ARG A 404 -13.00 -5.43 -7.99
N VAL A 405 -13.93 -4.88 -7.22
CA VAL A 405 -15.23 -5.50 -6.89
C VAL A 405 -16.36 -4.60 -7.39
N GLU A 406 -17.37 -5.21 -8.01
CA GLU A 406 -18.63 -4.58 -8.37
C GLU A 406 -19.72 -5.11 -7.45
N TYR A 407 -20.51 -4.21 -6.89
CA TYR A 407 -21.66 -4.54 -6.05
C TYR A 407 -22.93 -3.91 -6.61
N ASP A 408 -23.85 -4.77 -7.06
CA ASP A 408 -25.18 -4.36 -7.45
C ASP A 408 -26.11 -4.38 -6.23
N LYS A 409 -26.48 -3.18 -5.78
CA LYS A 409 -27.38 -2.99 -4.62
C LYS A 409 -28.79 -3.49 -4.87
N ASN A 410 -29.27 -3.47 -6.11
CA ASN A 410 -30.66 -3.82 -6.42
C ASN A 410 -30.85 -5.34 -6.43
N ASN A 411 -29.85 -6.06 -6.94
CA ASN A 411 -29.89 -7.51 -7.10
C ASN A 411 -29.11 -8.26 -6.01
N HIS A 412 -28.59 -7.54 -4.99
CA HIS A 412 -27.74 -8.10 -3.94
C HIS A 412 -26.60 -8.98 -4.49
N GLN A 413 -26.00 -8.58 -5.62
CA GLN A 413 -25.02 -9.39 -6.33
C GLN A 413 -23.61 -8.79 -6.19
N ILE A 414 -22.65 -9.61 -5.75
CA ILE A 414 -21.24 -9.25 -5.71
C ILE A 414 -20.51 -9.94 -6.86
N LYS A 415 -19.75 -9.15 -7.63
CA LYS A 415 -18.88 -9.62 -8.71
C LYS A 415 -17.45 -9.17 -8.45
N LEU A 416 -16.50 -10.09 -8.56
CA LEU A 416 -15.08 -9.82 -8.43
C LEU A 416 -14.44 -9.92 -9.80
N ILE A 417 -13.70 -8.88 -10.19
CA ILE A 417 -13.08 -8.79 -11.49
C ILE A 417 -11.58 -9.07 -11.37
N TYR A 418 -11.13 -10.05 -12.15
CA TYR A 418 -9.74 -10.49 -12.21
C TYR A 418 -9.18 -10.23 -13.61
N GLU A 419 -8.12 -9.44 -13.69
CA GLU A 419 -7.48 -9.04 -14.96
C GLU A 419 -5.98 -9.38 -14.95
N HIS A 420 -5.25 -9.04 -16.02
CA HIS A 420 -3.79 -9.21 -16.05
C HIS A 420 -3.30 -10.67 -15.83
N GLY A 421 -4.04 -11.63 -16.40
CA GLY A 421 -3.68 -13.04 -16.43
C GLY A 421 -2.46 -13.37 -17.28
N ASP A 422 -2.16 -14.65 -17.43
CA ASP A 422 -1.13 -15.11 -18.35
C ASP A 422 -1.65 -15.07 -19.79
N LYS A 423 -0.76 -14.75 -20.74
CA LYS A 423 -1.10 -14.65 -22.17
C LYS A 423 -1.64 -15.99 -22.66
N CYS A 424 -2.80 -15.94 -23.29
CA CYS A 424 -3.45 -17.09 -23.87
C CYS A 424 -2.93 -17.36 -25.29
N TRP A 425 -2.85 -18.64 -25.68
CA TRP A 425 -2.37 -18.99 -27.00
C TRP A 425 -3.36 -18.52 -28.07
N ASN A 426 -2.90 -17.62 -28.95
CA ASN A 426 -3.70 -16.99 -29.99
C ASN A 426 -4.99 -16.32 -29.45
N GLY A 427 -4.90 -15.69 -28.28
CA GLY A 427 -6.03 -15.03 -27.62
C GLY A 427 -5.61 -13.81 -26.81
N PRO A 428 -6.59 -13.11 -26.19
CA PRO A 428 -6.31 -12.00 -25.31
C PRO A 428 -5.58 -12.47 -24.04
N VAL A 429 -5.16 -11.50 -23.22
CA VAL A 429 -4.71 -11.79 -21.86
C VAL A 429 -5.90 -12.39 -21.10
N ARG A 430 -5.67 -13.47 -20.34
CA ARG A 430 -6.74 -14.11 -19.58
C ARG A 430 -7.35 -13.13 -18.58
N ARG A 431 -8.66 -13.24 -18.40
CA ARG A 431 -9.45 -12.51 -17.40
C ARG A 431 -10.57 -13.38 -16.86
N ALA A 432 -11.09 -13.03 -15.69
CA ALA A 432 -12.24 -13.72 -15.11
C ALA A 432 -13.19 -12.78 -14.37
N GLU A 433 -14.48 -13.10 -14.46
CA GLU A 433 -15.52 -12.57 -13.58
C GLU A 433 -15.92 -13.67 -12.59
N VAL A 434 -15.87 -13.36 -11.30
CA VAL A 434 -16.28 -14.27 -10.23
C VAL A 434 -17.55 -13.74 -9.58
N GLN A 435 -18.65 -14.46 -9.75
CA GLN A 435 -19.96 -14.17 -9.16
C GLN A 435 -20.09 -14.88 -7.82
N VAL A 436 -20.40 -14.12 -6.77
CA VAL A 436 -20.59 -14.67 -5.42
C VAL A 436 -22.07 -14.97 -5.19
N VAL A 437 -22.38 -16.20 -4.81
CA VAL A 437 -23.71 -16.65 -4.38
C VAL A 437 -23.71 -16.96 -2.89
N CYS A 438 -24.87 -16.81 -2.24
CA CYS A 438 -25.00 -17.11 -0.82
C CYS A 438 -24.71 -18.59 -0.53
N GLY A 439 -23.89 -18.83 0.49
CA GLY A 439 -23.91 -20.10 1.19
C GLY A 439 -23.00 -20.14 2.41
N VAL A 440 -22.85 -21.32 3.01
CA VAL A 440 -22.28 -21.45 4.36
C VAL A 440 -20.74 -21.48 4.36
N ASP A 441 -20.13 -22.02 3.32
CA ASP A 441 -18.68 -22.18 3.21
C ASP A 441 -18.20 -21.65 1.84
N ASP A 442 -16.93 -21.27 1.79
CA ASP A 442 -16.30 -20.74 0.58
C ASP A 442 -15.95 -21.90 -0.38
N GLU A 443 -16.68 -22.02 -1.48
CA GLU A 443 -16.54 -23.13 -2.43
C GLU A 443 -16.80 -22.70 -3.88
N ILE A 444 -15.91 -23.07 -4.80
CA ILE A 444 -16.13 -22.83 -6.23
C ILE A 444 -17.13 -23.87 -6.75
N ILE A 445 -18.31 -23.41 -7.18
CA ILE A 445 -19.41 -24.27 -7.64
C ILE A 445 -19.28 -24.57 -9.14
N ALA A 446 -18.95 -23.55 -9.93
CA ALA A 446 -18.91 -23.67 -11.38
C ALA A 446 -17.84 -22.77 -11.98
N VAL A 447 -17.21 -23.25 -13.05
CA VAL A 447 -16.29 -22.48 -13.90
C VAL A 447 -16.69 -22.73 -15.34
N THR A 448 -16.89 -21.66 -16.09
CA THR A 448 -17.26 -21.69 -17.51
C THR A 448 -16.35 -20.73 -18.28
N GLU A 449 -16.04 -21.06 -19.53
CA GLU A 449 -15.27 -20.20 -20.44
C GLU A 449 -16.21 -19.78 -21.59
N PRO A 450 -17.05 -18.74 -21.40
CA PRO A 450 -18.00 -18.31 -22.42
C PRO A 450 -17.32 -17.80 -23.68
N GLU A 451 -16.18 -17.12 -23.52
CA GLU A 451 -15.37 -16.57 -24.61
C GLU A 451 -13.91 -16.98 -24.41
N LYS A 452 -13.15 -17.01 -25.50
CA LYS A 452 -11.77 -17.51 -25.46
C LYS A 452 -10.92 -16.72 -24.46
N CYS A 453 -10.38 -17.41 -23.46
CA CYS A 453 -9.54 -16.86 -22.38
C CYS A 453 -10.30 -15.91 -21.42
N GLU A 454 -11.63 -15.93 -21.44
CA GLU A 454 -12.50 -15.20 -20.52
C GLU A 454 -13.31 -16.21 -19.71
N TYR A 455 -13.15 -16.16 -18.39
CA TYR A 455 -13.74 -17.13 -17.49
C TYR A 455 -14.87 -16.50 -16.67
N SER A 456 -15.98 -17.21 -16.54
CA SER A 456 -17.07 -16.90 -15.62
C SER A 456 -17.12 -17.98 -14.53
N VAL A 457 -16.88 -17.56 -13.29
CA VAL A 457 -16.77 -18.44 -12.12
C VAL A 457 -17.90 -18.12 -11.15
N LYS A 458 -18.56 -19.14 -10.60
CA LYS A 458 -19.53 -19.00 -9.52
C LYS A 458 -18.95 -19.59 -8.24
N ILE A 459 -18.90 -18.78 -7.19
CA ILE A 459 -18.43 -19.17 -5.85
C ILE A 459 -19.56 -19.03 -4.84
N GLN A 460 -19.74 -20.06 -4.02
CA GLN A 460 -20.54 -19.98 -2.81
C GLN A 460 -19.72 -19.35 -1.70
N SER A 461 -20.28 -18.39 -0.96
CA SER A 461 -19.61 -17.80 0.20
C SER A 461 -20.61 -17.13 1.16
N PRO A 462 -20.33 -17.08 2.47
CA PRO A 462 -21.13 -16.33 3.45
C PRO A 462 -21.33 -14.86 3.08
N ILE A 463 -20.38 -14.27 2.37
CA ILE A 463 -20.42 -12.84 2.01
C ILE A 463 -21.51 -12.52 1.00
N GLY A 464 -21.91 -13.51 0.19
CA GLY A 464 -23.00 -13.41 -0.78
C GLY A 464 -24.39 -13.52 -0.15
N CYS A 465 -24.49 -13.78 1.15
CA CYS A 465 -25.76 -13.81 1.86
C CYS A 465 -26.16 -12.39 2.30
N PHE A 466 -27.38 -12.00 1.98
CA PHE A 466 -28.00 -10.74 2.34
C PHE A 466 -29.29 -11.02 3.12
N LYS A 467 -29.73 -10.05 3.93
CA LYS A 467 -31.05 -10.10 4.54
C LYS A 467 -32.03 -9.58 3.50
N ASP A 468 -33.07 -10.37 3.22
CA ASP A 468 -34.19 -9.96 2.38
C ASP A 468 -35.01 -8.84 3.03
#